data_AF-A0A3S5DW53-F1
#
_entry.id   AF-A0A3S5DW53-F1
#
_cell.length_a   1.000
_cell.length_b   1.000
_cell.length_c   1.000
_cell.angle_alpha   90.00
_cell.angle_beta   90.00
_cell.angle_gamma   90.00
#
_symmetry.space_group_name_H-M   'P 1'
#
loop_
_entity.id
_entity.type
_entity.pdbx_description
1 polymer ?
#
loop_
_entity_poly.entity_id
_entity_poly.type
_entity_poly.pdbx_seq_one_letter_code
_entity_poly.pdbx_strand_id
1 'polypeptide(L)'
;MGGQGRLFAQVMATTAEGMVNDARKLRSIIADIVVKVPVTAEGLAAIKMLKAEGIPTLGTAVYGAAQGLLSALAGAEYVAPYVNRIDAQGGSGIQTVTDLHQLLKMHAPQAKVLAASFKTRVRRWTAYWQGVNQLLCRWMWHNR
;
A
#
# COMPACT_ATOMS: atom_id res chain seq x y z
N MET A 1 -15.06 21.89 -0.23
CA MET A 1 -13.85 21.05 -0.46
C MET A 1 -12.95 21.21 0.75
N GLY A 2 -13.09 20.35 1.77
CA GLY A 2 -12.34 20.46 3.04
C GLY A 2 -11.02 19.70 2.96
N GLY A 3 -9.92 20.41 2.64
CA GLY A 3 -8.58 19.88 2.33
C GLY A 3 -7.86 19.11 3.46
N GLN A 4 -8.51 18.16 4.11
CA GLN A 4 -8.00 17.40 5.25
C GLN A 4 -7.77 15.90 4.93
N GLY A 5 -7.66 15.52 3.65
CA GLY A 5 -7.44 14.13 3.24
C GLY A 5 -6.08 13.93 2.57
N ARG A 6 -5.30 12.94 3.03
CA ARG A 6 -4.07 12.52 2.34
C ARG A 6 -4.46 11.77 1.06
N LEU A 7 -3.92 12.21 -0.08
CA LEU A 7 -4.21 11.63 -1.39
C LEU A 7 -3.17 10.57 -1.75
N PHE A 8 -3.63 9.55 -2.49
CA PHE A 8 -2.78 8.46 -2.96
C PHE A 8 -2.96 8.32 -4.48
N ALA A 9 -1.88 8.34 -5.25
CA ALA A 9 -1.90 8.08 -6.69
C ALA A 9 -0.82 7.10 -7.10
N GLN A 10 -1.05 6.35 -8.17
CA GLN A 10 -0.17 5.26 -8.61
C GLN A 10 0.69 5.68 -9.80
N VAL A 11 1.94 5.23 -9.80
CA VAL A 11 2.82 5.31 -10.96
C VAL A 11 2.36 4.35 -12.07
N MET A 12 2.72 4.66 -13.31
CA MET A 12 2.33 3.87 -14.49
C MET A 12 3.54 3.28 -15.22
N ALA A 13 4.72 3.87 -15.04
CA ALA A 13 5.96 3.34 -15.60
C ALA A 13 6.32 1.93 -15.05
N THR A 14 7.12 1.21 -15.82
CA THR A 14 7.55 -0.17 -15.51
C THR A 14 8.99 -0.26 -15.00
N THR A 15 9.83 0.75 -15.24
CA THR A 15 11.22 0.84 -14.78
C THR A 15 11.32 1.73 -13.53
N ALA A 16 12.33 1.50 -12.70
CA ALA A 16 12.50 2.24 -11.45
C ALA A 16 12.65 3.75 -11.67
N GLU A 17 13.50 4.15 -12.63
CA GLU A 17 13.69 5.56 -13.00
C GLU A 17 12.40 6.20 -13.54
N GLY A 18 11.65 5.45 -14.34
CA GLY A 18 10.34 5.90 -14.85
C GLY A 18 9.35 6.12 -13.71
N MET A 19 9.30 5.22 -12.73
CA MET A 19 8.44 5.36 -11.56
C MET A 19 8.84 6.56 -10.69
N VAL A 20 10.14 6.84 -10.56
CA VAL A 20 10.63 8.05 -9.85
C VAL A 20 10.20 9.32 -10.59
N ASN A 21 10.31 9.35 -11.92
CA ASN A 21 9.86 10.48 -12.72
C ASN A 21 8.35 10.70 -12.61
N ASP A 22 7.54 9.64 -12.64
CA ASP A 22 6.10 9.70 -12.41
C ASP A 22 5.79 10.26 -11.01
N ALA A 23 6.51 9.79 -9.98
CA ALA A 23 6.35 10.26 -8.61
C ALA A 23 6.63 11.77 -8.48
N ARG A 24 7.70 12.28 -9.11
CA ARG A 24 8.03 13.70 -9.13
C ARG A 24 6.95 14.54 -9.82
N LYS A 25 6.39 14.07 -10.94
CA LYS A 25 5.26 14.72 -11.62
C LYS A 25 4.00 14.72 -10.74
N LEU A 26 3.72 13.64 -10.02
CA LEU A 26 2.59 13.60 -9.10
C LEU A 26 2.78 14.61 -7.94
N ARG A 27 3.99 14.71 -7.41
CA ARG A 27 4.34 15.67 -6.33
C ARG A 27 4.29 17.13 -6.77
N SER A 28 4.57 17.43 -8.04
CA SER A 28 4.41 18.79 -8.56
C SER A 28 2.96 19.24 -8.67
N ILE A 29 2.02 18.29 -8.76
CA ILE A 29 0.57 18.59 -8.79
C ILE A 29 0.01 18.65 -7.36
N ILE A 30 0.39 17.70 -6.50
CA ILE A 30 -0.08 17.61 -5.11
C ILE A 30 1.14 17.41 -4.19
N ALA A 31 1.49 18.47 -3.47
CA ALA A 31 2.67 18.53 -2.61
C ALA A 31 2.64 17.57 -1.42
N ASP A 32 1.52 16.93 -1.07
CA ASP A 32 1.41 15.98 0.05
C ASP A 32 0.93 14.58 -0.37
N ILE A 33 1.03 14.27 -1.67
CA ILE A 33 0.60 12.98 -2.20
C ILE A 33 1.51 11.84 -1.73
N VAL A 34 0.90 10.69 -1.43
CA VAL A 34 1.61 9.42 -1.22
C VAL A 34 1.60 8.65 -2.53
N VAL A 35 2.80 8.27 -3.00
CA VAL A 35 2.95 7.61 -4.29
C VAL A 35 2.83 6.10 -4.13
N LYS A 36 1.84 5.50 -4.79
CA LYS A 36 1.64 4.06 -4.81
C LYS A 36 2.56 3.43 -5.86
N VAL A 37 3.41 2.52 -5.42
CA VAL A 37 4.37 1.80 -6.27
C VAL A 37 4.06 0.30 -6.19
N PRO A 38 3.83 -0.40 -7.32
CA PRO A 38 3.61 -1.83 -7.31
C PRO A 38 4.86 -2.55 -6.82
N VAL A 39 4.71 -3.54 -5.93
CA VAL A 39 5.87 -4.23 -5.33
C VAL A 39 6.44 -5.29 -6.28
N THR A 40 7.18 -4.82 -7.28
CA THR A 40 8.03 -5.61 -8.20
C THR A 40 9.51 -5.35 -7.90
N ALA A 41 10.43 -6.02 -8.58
CA ALA A 41 11.87 -5.73 -8.43
C ALA A 41 12.20 -4.26 -8.72
N GLU A 42 11.73 -3.74 -9.86
CA GLU A 42 11.84 -2.32 -10.23
C GLU A 42 11.11 -1.41 -9.24
N GLY A 43 9.94 -1.84 -8.76
CA GLY A 43 9.18 -1.09 -7.75
C GLY A 43 9.92 -0.97 -6.41
N LEU A 44 10.60 -2.01 -5.96
CA LEU A 44 11.43 -1.97 -4.75
C LEU A 44 12.62 -1.02 -4.92
N ALA A 45 13.27 -1.05 -6.09
CA ALA A 45 14.34 -0.10 -6.42
C ALA A 45 13.80 1.34 -6.43
N ALA A 46 12.64 1.58 -7.05
CA ALA A 46 11.99 2.90 -7.05
C ALA A 46 11.63 3.37 -5.64
N ILE A 47 11.07 2.52 -4.78
CA ILE A 47 10.74 2.85 -3.39
C ILE A 47 12.00 3.30 -2.64
N LYS A 48 13.13 2.61 -2.84
CA LYS A 48 14.41 2.97 -2.22
C LYS A 48 14.91 4.35 -2.69
N MET A 49 14.83 4.64 -3.99
CA MET A 49 15.19 5.95 -4.54
C MET A 49 14.27 7.06 -4.00
N LEU A 50 12.96 6.84 -4.01
CA LEU A 50 11.97 7.79 -3.51
C LEU A 50 12.12 8.07 -2.02
N LYS A 51 12.52 7.05 -1.24
CA LYS A 51 12.84 7.23 0.18
C LYS A 51 14.03 8.18 0.37
N ALA A 52 15.07 8.07 -0.45
CA ALA A 52 16.21 8.97 -0.42
C ALA A 52 15.83 10.42 -0.78
N GLU A 53 14.82 10.59 -1.65
CA GLU A 53 14.24 11.90 -2.00
C GLU A 53 13.22 12.42 -0.97
N GLY A 54 12.93 11.66 0.09
CA GLY A 54 11.93 12.04 1.09
C GLY A 54 10.47 11.99 0.60
N ILE A 55 10.21 11.32 -0.53
CA ILE A 55 8.86 11.17 -1.09
C ILE A 55 8.17 9.98 -0.38
N PRO A 56 7.02 10.18 0.29
CA PRO A 56 6.32 9.10 0.97
C PRO A 56 5.69 8.14 -0.05
N THR A 57 5.92 6.85 0.15
CA THR A 57 5.44 5.80 -0.77
C THR A 57 4.55 4.79 -0.08
N LEU A 58 3.69 4.16 -0.89
CA LEU A 58 2.87 3.02 -0.53
C LEU A 58 3.25 1.84 -1.44
N GLY A 59 3.64 0.71 -0.88
CA GLY A 59 3.80 -0.55 -1.61
C GLY A 59 2.43 -1.15 -1.92
N THR A 60 2.03 -1.17 -3.20
CA THR A 60 0.72 -1.67 -3.65
C THR A 60 0.86 -2.99 -4.43
N ALA A 61 -0.27 -3.65 -4.72
CA ALA A 61 -0.31 -4.94 -5.41
C ALA A 61 0.50 -6.03 -4.66
N VAL A 62 0.36 -6.05 -3.33
CA VAL A 62 0.98 -7.05 -2.46
C VAL A 62 0.07 -8.27 -2.34
N TYR A 63 0.61 -9.45 -2.59
CA TYR A 63 -0.08 -10.74 -2.54
C TYR A 63 0.47 -11.68 -1.44
N GLY A 64 1.59 -11.34 -0.82
CA GLY A 64 2.19 -12.12 0.26
C GLY A 64 2.85 -11.24 1.33
N ALA A 65 2.96 -11.78 2.55
CA ALA A 65 3.48 -11.04 3.69
C ALA A 65 4.96 -10.65 3.52
N ALA A 66 5.80 -11.58 3.03
CA ALA A 66 7.22 -11.31 2.76
C ALA A 66 7.41 -10.20 1.70
N GLN A 67 6.62 -10.23 0.63
CA GLN A 67 6.63 -9.18 -0.40
C GLN A 67 6.28 -7.81 0.21
N GLY A 68 5.25 -7.76 1.05
CA GLY A 68 4.87 -6.54 1.76
C GLY A 68 5.98 -6.03 2.67
N LEU A 69 6.61 -6.92 3.45
CA LEU A 69 7.75 -6.58 4.31
C LEU A 69 8.92 -5.99 3.51
N LEU A 70 9.28 -6.58 2.37
CA LEU A 70 10.35 -6.06 1.51
C LEU A 70 10.09 -4.61 1.07
N SER A 71 8.84 -4.25 0.76
CA SER A 71 8.50 -2.87 0.40
C SER A 71 8.68 -1.89 1.57
N ALA A 72 8.35 -2.31 2.79
CA ALA A 72 8.57 -1.51 3.99
C ALA A 72 10.06 -1.33 4.31
N LEU A 73 10.85 -2.41 4.17
CA LEU A 73 12.31 -2.37 4.32
C LEU A 73 12.99 -1.50 3.26
N ALA A 74 12.44 -1.45 2.05
CA ALA A 74 12.90 -0.54 1.00
C ALA A 74 12.59 0.94 1.30
N GLY A 75 11.64 1.22 2.22
CA GLY A 75 11.34 2.57 2.69
C GLY A 75 9.88 3.01 2.54
N ALA A 76 8.96 2.12 2.16
CA ALA A 76 7.55 2.45 2.07
C ALA A 76 6.94 2.76 3.45
N GLU A 77 6.19 3.86 3.54
CA GLU A 77 5.45 4.25 4.75
C GLU A 77 4.20 3.38 4.93
N TYR A 78 3.64 2.91 3.81
CA TYR A 78 2.41 2.11 3.79
C TYR A 78 2.57 0.85 2.93
N VAL A 79 1.86 -0.21 3.29
CA VAL A 79 1.81 -1.46 2.52
C VAL A 79 0.36 -1.88 2.33
N ALA A 80 -0.08 -2.10 1.09
CA ALA A 80 -1.46 -2.45 0.74
C ALA A 80 -1.57 -3.87 0.14
N PRO A 81 -1.90 -4.88 0.97
CA PRO A 81 -2.24 -6.21 0.48
C PRO A 81 -3.60 -6.23 -0.21
N TYR A 82 -3.70 -6.97 -1.32
CA TYR A 82 -4.95 -7.15 -2.07
C TYR A 82 -5.76 -8.32 -1.54
N VAL A 83 -6.32 -8.17 -0.33
CA VAL A 83 -7.04 -9.21 0.42
C VAL A 83 -7.99 -10.03 -0.46
N ASN A 84 -8.97 -9.38 -1.10
CA ASN A 84 -9.94 -10.07 -1.95
C ASN A 84 -9.32 -10.81 -3.15
N ARG A 85 -8.17 -10.36 -3.68
CA ARG A 85 -7.51 -11.03 -4.82
C ARG A 85 -6.80 -12.29 -4.34
N ILE A 86 -6.18 -12.24 -3.16
CA ILE A 86 -5.57 -13.40 -2.52
C ILE A 86 -6.65 -14.47 -2.25
N ASP A 87 -7.81 -14.06 -1.71
CA ASP A 87 -8.92 -14.99 -1.48
C ASP A 87 -9.46 -15.60 -2.79
N ALA A 88 -9.60 -14.77 -3.84
CA ALA A 88 -10.08 -15.24 -5.14
C ALA A 88 -9.12 -16.23 -5.84
N GLN A 89 -7.86 -16.26 -5.42
CA GLN A 89 -6.84 -17.20 -5.91
C GLN A 89 -6.72 -18.45 -5.03
N GLY A 90 -7.61 -18.63 -4.04
CA GLY A 90 -7.62 -19.79 -3.14
C GLY A 90 -6.74 -19.63 -1.88
N GLY A 91 -6.14 -18.45 -1.66
CA GLY A 91 -5.39 -18.14 -0.45
C GLY A 91 -6.25 -17.56 0.69
N SER A 92 -5.62 -17.23 1.82
CA SER A 92 -6.25 -16.50 2.92
C SER A 92 -5.72 -15.07 2.98
N GLY A 93 -6.51 -14.13 2.43
CA GLY A 93 -6.13 -12.72 2.45
C GLY A 93 -6.08 -12.13 3.86
N ILE A 94 -6.91 -12.62 4.77
CA ILE A 94 -6.88 -12.22 6.19
C ILE A 94 -5.58 -12.69 6.83
N GLN A 95 -5.21 -13.96 6.66
CA GLN A 95 -3.95 -14.48 7.22
C GLN A 95 -2.74 -13.69 6.71
N THR A 96 -2.72 -13.37 5.41
CA THR A 96 -1.65 -12.56 4.83
C THR A 96 -1.54 -11.18 5.47
N VAL A 97 -2.67 -10.55 5.80
CA VAL A 97 -2.70 -9.26 6.52
C VAL A 97 -2.20 -9.42 7.95
N THR A 98 -2.60 -10.48 8.65
CA THR A 98 -2.14 -10.81 10.01
C THR A 98 -0.63 -10.96 10.05
N ASP A 99 -0.10 -11.82 9.19
CA ASP A 99 1.33 -12.14 9.12
C ASP A 99 2.13 -10.88 8.74
N LEU A 100 1.64 -10.12 7.75
CA LEU A 100 2.27 -8.86 7.35
C LEU A 100 2.29 -7.86 8.52
N HIS A 101 1.19 -7.71 9.25
CA HIS A 101 1.14 -6.79 10.39
C HIS A 101 2.16 -7.17 11.47
N GLN A 102 2.25 -8.46 11.80
CA GLN A 102 3.25 -8.96 12.77
C GLN A 102 4.68 -8.70 12.28
N LEU A 103 4.98 -9.03 11.02
CA LEU A 103 6.29 -8.80 10.43
C LEU A 103 6.68 -7.32 10.43
N LEU A 104 5.76 -6.42 10.07
CA LEU A 104 6.02 -4.98 10.12
C LEU A 104 6.27 -4.50 11.54
N LYS A 105 5.49 -4.96 12.52
CA LYS A 105 5.68 -4.59 13.92
C LYS A 105 7.06 -4.99 14.46
N MET A 106 7.57 -6.16 14.04
CA MET A 106 8.87 -6.68 14.48
C MET A 106 10.06 -6.09 13.73
N HIS A 107 9.94 -5.90 12.41
CA HIS A 107 11.09 -5.61 11.54
C HIS A 107 11.05 -4.23 10.85
N ALA A 108 9.88 -3.58 10.78
CA ALA A 108 9.72 -2.28 10.13
C ALA A 108 8.61 -1.44 10.83
N PRO A 109 8.76 -1.12 12.13
CA PRO A 109 7.69 -0.53 12.96
C PRO A 109 7.20 0.85 12.48
N GLN A 110 7.99 1.54 11.66
CA GLN A 110 7.64 2.79 10.99
C GLN A 110 6.58 2.63 9.88
N ALA A 111 6.46 1.44 9.30
CA ALA A 111 5.55 1.17 8.20
C ALA A 111 4.19 0.69 8.70
N LYS A 112 3.12 1.06 7.97
CA LYS A 112 1.74 0.75 8.34
C LYS A 112 1.07 -0.12 7.29
N VAL A 113 0.31 -1.13 7.73
CA VAL A 113 -0.60 -1.85 6.83
C VAL A 113 -1.77 -0.94 6.50
N LEU A 114 -1.99 -0.69 5.22
CA LEU A 114 -3.14 0.01 4.69
C LEU A 114 -3.96 -1.01 3.88
N ALA A 115 -4.72 -1.84 4.60
CA ALA A 115 -5.47 -2.91 3.95
C ALA A 115 -6.56 -2.31 3.06
N ALA A 116 -6.59 -2.76 1.80
CA ALA A 116 -7.50 -2.28 0.77
C ALA A 116 -8.33 -3.45 0.23
N SER A 117 -9.42 -3.13 -0.48
CA SER A 117 -10.28 -4.13 -1.12
C SER A 117 -10.96 -5.08 -0.13
N PHE A 118 -11.92 -4.57 0.65
CA PHE A 118 -12.87 -5.38 1.42
C PHE A 118 -14.21 -5.40 0.71
N LYS A 119 -14.75 -6.59 0.37
CA LYS A 119 -16.09 -6.74 -0.23
C LYS A 119 -17.21 -6.88 0.81
N THR A 120 -16.89 -7.29 2.03
CA THR A 120 -17.86 -7.52 3.11
C THR A 120 -17.47 -6.80 4.40
N ARG A 121 -18.47 -6.28 5.12
CA ARG A 121 -18.29 -5.59 6.42
C ARG A 121 -17.55 -6.45 7.44
N VAL A 122 -17.83 -7.76 7.48
CA VAL A 122 -17.18 -8.70 8.43
C VAL A 122 -15.67 -8.71 8.29
N ARG A 123 -15.14 -8.80 7.06
CA ARG A 123 -13.69 -8.82 6.82
C ARG A 123 -13.00 -7.50 7.19
N ARG A 124 -13.71 -6.38 7.05
CA ARG A 124 -13.26 -5.06 7.52
C ARG A 124 -13.09 -5.06 9.05
N TRP A 125 -14.08 -5.59 9.77
CA TRP A 125 -14.01 -5.72 11.22
C TRP A 125 -12.90 -6.66 11.66
N THR A 126 -12.75 -7.83 11.02
CA THR A 126 -11.68 -8.78 11.36
C THR A 126 -10.29 -8.16 11.22
N ALA A 127 -10.03 -7.40 10.15
CA ALA A 127 -8.75 -6.71 9.98
C ALA A 127 -8.52 -5.65 11.07
N TYR A 128 -9.56 -4.89 11.43
CA TYR A 128 -9.49 -3.90 12.50
C TYR A 128 -9.19 -4.54 13.87
N TRP A 129 -9.87 -5.65 14.21
CA TRP A 129 -9.66 -6.40 15.44
C TRP A 129 -8.28 -7.04 15.54
N GLN A 130 -7.56 -7.20 14.43
CA GLN A 130 -6.20 -7.71 14.39
C GLN A 130 -5.12 -6.61 14.35
N GLY A 131 -5.48 -5.36 14.63
CA GLY A 131 -4.53 -4.25 14.79
C GLY A 131 -4.25 -3.44 13.52
N VAL A 132 -5.00 -3.67 12.43
CA VAL A 132 -4.90 -2.85 11.22
C VAL A 132 -5.65 -1.53 11.43
N ASN A 133 -4.89 -0.49 11.78
CA ASN A 133 -5.43 0.82 12.16
C ASN A 133 -5.82 1.73 10.97
N GLN A 134 -5.51 1.37 9.72
CA GLN A 134 -5.89 2.15 8.53
C GLN A 134 -6.41 1.26 7.40
N LEU A 135 -7.62 1.60 6.92
CA LEU A 135 -8.36 0.82 5.93
C LEU A 135 -8.68 1.74 4.73
N LEU A 136 -8.25 1.36 3.52
CA LEU A 136 -8.73 2.03 2.30
C LEU A 136 -10.05 1.38 1.88
N CYS A 137 -11.16 2.05 2.18
CA CYS A 137 -12.43 1.69 1.56
C CYS A 137 -12.46 2.21 0.13
N ARG A 138 -12.73 1.32 -0.83
CA ARG A 138 -13.22 1.75 -2.14
C ARG A 138 -14.55 2.47 -1.89
N TRP A 139 -14.71 3.68 -2.41
CA TRP A 139 -16.05 4.26 -2.57
C TRP A 139 -16.85 3.26 -3.43
N MET A 140 -17.76 2.52 -2.81
CA MET A 140 -18.82 1.84 -3.53
C MET A 140 -19.76 2.94 -3.98
N TRP A 141 -19.60 3.38 -5.22
CA TRP A 141 -20.69 4.00 -5.95
C TRP A 141 -21.74 2.89 -6.11
N HIS A 142 -22.68 2.82 -5.15
CA HIS A 142 -23.94 2.15 -5.40
C HIS A 142 -24.64 3.02 -6.44
N ASN A 143 -24.53 2.57 -7.70
CA ASN A 143 -25.35 3.10 -8.76
C ASN A 143 -26.80 2.69 -8.47
N ARG A 144 -27.71 3.64 -8.72
CA ARG A 144 -29.10 3.32 -9.03
C ARG A 144 -29.17 2.31 -10.18
#